data_AF-A0A6I2Y5P7-F1
#
_entry.id   AF-A0A6I2Y5P7-F1
#
_cell.length_a   1.000
_cell.length_b   1.000
_cell.length_c   1.000
_cell.angle_alpha   90.00
_cell.angle_beta   90.00
_cell.angle_gamma   90.00
#
_symmetry.space_group_name_H-M   'P 1'
#
loop_
_entity.id
_entity.type
_entity.pdbx_description
1 polymer ?
#
loop_
_entity_poly.entity_id
_entity_poly.type
_entity_poly.pdbx_seq_one_letter_code
_entity_poly.pdbx_strand_id
1 'polypeptide(L)'
;MMYCTASVMARTVPAGGLPVDRSQWRRPTSERSQQMAHVDPRDRGDLPEFEDYFSYLDDHAGYVPNAFLTMARLPGLFHGYMSFSKALGELQGVSVEMKVLMSHIASSAYGCRFCEAHTAHTGVMRGVADERIEKVWEFESSDLFDQSERAALRLARDMGQVPNQVTQQHFDDLREWFTDDQIVEMVAAVSLFGFWNRWNDTMATDLEVPIVKVADALLAGRGWSPGKHRVMETAPDPNRYTLPNPGGYTDAQWRQRQAYWDDHRPTITKPDGTVIHPDGTIIAPD
;
A
#
# COMPACT_ATOMS: atom_id res chain seq x y z
N MET A 1 -1.68 -8.17 0.11
CA MET A 1 -2.11 -9.27 -0.79
C MET A 1 -1.85 -8.81 -2.22
N MET A 2 -0.72 -9.19 -2.77
CA MET A 2 -0.38 -9.00 -4.18
C MET A 2 0.59 -10.16 -4.48
N TYR A 3 0.13 -11.15 -5.25
CA TYR A 3 0.90 -12.27 -5.84
C TYR A 3 1.24 -13.51 -4.97
N CYS A 4 0.47 -14.59 -5.23
CA CYS A 4 0.70 -16.06 -5.04
C CYS A 4 0.89 -16.63 -3.60
N THR A 5 0.51 -17.85 -3.21
CA THR A 5 -0.19 -19.04 -3.78
C THR A 5 -1.22 -19.60 -2.78
N ALA A 6 -2.12 -20.45 -3.29
CA ALA A 6 -3.23 -21.06 -2.55
C ALA A 6 -2.81 -22.11 -1.51
N SER A 7 -3.14 -21.86 -0.25
CA SER A 7 -3.97 -22.75 0.58
C SER A 7 -4.29 -22.01 1.88
N VAL A 8 -5.48 -22.26 2.43
CA VAL A 8 -6.08 -21.69 3.65
C VAL A 8 -7.08 -20.54 3.40
N MET A 9 -8.28 -20.75 3.95
CA MET A 9 -9.48 -19.88 3.94
C MET A 9 -10.40 -19.94 2.72
N ALA A 10 -10.96 -21.12 2.45
CA ALA A 10 -12.29 -21.21 1.86
C ALA A 10 -13.35 -20.96 2.96
N ARG A 11 -13.73 -19.70 3.16
CA ARG A 11 -15.01 -19.39 3.82
C ARG A 11 -15.89 -18.66 2.83
N THR A 12 -16.95 -19.34 2.41
CA THR A 12 -18.02 -18.81 1.56
C THR A 12 -18.72 -17.64 2.24
N VAL A 13 -18.94 -16.55 1.49
CA VAL A 13 -19.80 -15.44 1.91
C VAL A 13 -21.22 -15.98 2.15
N PRO A 14 -21.85 -15.78 3.32
CA PRO A 14 -23.20 -16.26 3.58
C PRO A 14 -24.23 -15.58 2.66
N ALA A 15 -25.21 -16.34 2.16
CA ALA A 15 -26.25 -15.87 1.24
C ALA A 15 -27.30 -14.91 1.88
N GLY A 16 -27.14 -14.53 3.15
CA GLY A 16 -27.91 -13.47 3.80
C GLY A 16 -26.99 -12.28 4.04
N GLY A 17 -27.37 -11.10 3.54
CA GLY A 17 -26.59 -9.87 3.72
C GLY A 17 -26.06 -9.71 5.14
N LEU A 18 -24.82 -9.26 5.27
CA LEU A 18 -24.13 -9.16 6.56
C LEU A 18 -24.99 -8.35 7.55
N PRO A 19 -25.30 -8.89 8.75
CA PRO A 19 -26.02 -8.14 9.76
C PRO A 19 -25.24 -6.87 10.10
N VAL A 20 -25.80 -5.69 9.79
CA VAL A 20 -25.20 -4.41 10.16
C VAL A 20 -25.72 -4.04 11.54
N ASP A 21 -24.94 -4.32 12.58
CA ASP A 21 -25.24 -3.83 13.92
C ASP A 21 -25.00 -2.31 13.99
N ARG A 22 -26.09 -1.54 13.92
CA ARG A 22 -26.06 -0.07 13.99
C ARG A 22 -25.85 0.46 15.41
N SER A 23 -25.88 -0.39 16.44
CA SER A 23 -25.64 0.04 17.83
C SER A 23 -24.20 0.51 18.06
N GLN A 24 -23.28 0.10 17.18
CA GLN A 24 -21.89 0.54 17.14
C GLN A 24 -21.69 1.91 16.48
N TRP A 25 -22.72 2.48 15.86
CA TRP A 25 -22.67 3.78 15.18
C TRP A 25 -22.82 4.95 16.17
N ARG A 26 -22.23 4.83 17.36
CA ARG A 26 -22.24 5.91 18.36
C ARG A 26 -21.26 6.99 17.94
N ARG A 27 -21.68 8.26 18.00
CA ARG A 27 -20.78 9.40 17.90
C ARG A 27 -19.95 9.46 19.17
N PRO A 28 -18.60 9.48 19.10
CA PRO A 28 -17.79 9.76 20.27
C PRO A 28 -18.17 11.12 20.86
N THR A 29 -18.42 11.16 22.17
CA THR A 29 -18.64 12.40 22.92
C THR A 29 -17.34 13.18 23.06
N SER A 30 -17.47 14.50 23.01
CA SER A 30 -16.46 15.55 22.89
C SER A 30 -15.19 15.42 23.74
N GLU A 31 -14.03 15.48 23.05
CA GLU A 31 -12.87 16.34 23.34
C GLU A 31 -12.03 16.43 22.05
N ARG A 32 -12.38 17.36 21.15
CA ARG A 32 -11.63 17.60 19.89
C ARG A 32 -10.51 18.59 20.15
N SER A 33 -9.43 18.12 20.74
CA SER A 33 -8.13 18.81 20.67
C SER A 33 -7.14 17.88 19.97
N GLN A 34 -6.73 18.28 18.76
CA GLN A 34 -5.91 17.55 17.77
C GLN A 34 -6.69 16.56 16.90
N GLN A 35 -7.39 17.08 15.88
CA GLN A 35 -8.07 16.23 14.90
C GLN A 35 -7.03 15.54 14.01
N MET A 36 -7.02 14.20 14.03
CA MET A 36 -6.12 13.34 13.24
C MET A 36 -6.64 13.21 11.78
N ALA A 37 -6.43 12.08 11.08
CA ALA A 37 -7.14 11.78 9.83
C ALA A 37 -8.64 12.14 9.96
N HIS A 38 -9.33 12.47 8.86
CA HIS A 38 -10.74 12.90 8.94
C HIS A 38 -11.65 11.81 9.54
N VAL A 39 -11.22 10.56 9.46
CA VAL A 39 -11.76 9.43 10.21
C VAL A 39 -10.58 8.65 10.80
N ASP A 40 -10.53 8.53 12.12
CA ASP A 40 -9.47 7.78 12.79
C ASP A 40 -9.48 6.30 12.36
N PRO A 41 -8.33 5.62 12.23
CA PRO A 41 -8.32 4.16 12.12
C PRO A 41 -8.90 3.50 13.39
N ARG A 42 -9.39 2.27 13.28
CA ARG A 42 -9.75 1.46 14.48
C ARG A 42 -8.49 0.77 15.01
N ASP A 43 -8.45 0.52 16.31
CA ASP A 43 -7.41 -0.30 16.89
C ASP A 43 -7.56 -1.76 16.44
N ARG A 44 -6.44 -2.43 16.12
CA ARG A 44 -6.44 -3.86 15.74
C ARG A 44 -7.08 -4.75 16.81
N GLY A 45 -6.82 -4.45 18.08
CA GLY A 45 -7.36 -5.22 19.21
C GLY A 45 -8.90 -5.21 19.29
N ASP A 46 -9.52 -4.19 18.70
CA ASP A 46 -10.98 -4.06 18.60
C ASP A 46 -11.57 -4.81 17.39
N LEU A 47 -10.74 -5.47 16.60
CA LEU A 47 -11.08 -6.09 15.32
C LEU A 47 -10.61 -7.55 15.21
N PRO A 48 -10.88 -8.41 16.21
CA PRO A 48 -10.39 -9.80 16.22
C PRO A 48 -10.92 -10.64 15.04
N GLU A 49 -12.03 -10.27 14.42
CA GLU A 49 -12.60 -10.95 13.26
C GLU A 49 -11.76 -10.82 11.98
N PHE A 50 -10.84 -9.86 11.91
CA PHE A 50 -9.95 -9.66 10.76
C PHE A 50 -8.51 -10.10 11.02
N GLU A 51 -8.25 -10.76 12.16
CA GLU A 51 -6.89 -11.11 12.57
C GLU A 51 -6.17 -11.95 11.50
N ASP A 52 -6.85 -12.92 10.87
CA ASP A 52 -6.26 -13.71 9.77
C ASP A 52 -5.80 -12.83 8.59
N TYR A 53 -6.54 -11.78 8.26
CA TYR A 53 -6.14 -10.82 7.24
C TYR A 53 -4.98 -9.93 7.71
N PHE A 54 -4.99 -9.54 8.98
CA PHE A 54 -3.95 -8.70 9.58
C PHE A 54 -2.61 -9.43 9.71
N SER A 55 -2.62 -10.67 10.20
CA SER A 55 -1.42 -11.52 10.22
C SER A 55 -0.89 -11.72 8.80
N TYR A 56 -1.76 -11.98 7.83
CA TYR A 56 -1.34 -12.08 6.42
C TYR A 56 -0.70 -10.77 5.92
N LEU A 57 -1.25 -9.60 6.28
CA LEU A 57 -0.66 -8.31 5.91
C LEU A 57 0.68 -8.06 6.63
N ASP A 58 0.81 -8.43 7.91
CA ASP A 58 2.08 -8.37 8.62
C ASP A 58 3.15 -9.24 7.90
N ASP A 59 2.81 -10.48 7.53
CA ASP A 59 3.74 -11.41 6.88
C ASP A 59 4.22 -10.93 5.49
N HIS A 60 3.36 -10.24 4.73
CA HIS A 60 3.60 -9.91 3.32
C HIS A 60 3.88 -8.43 3.03
N ALA A 61 3.54 -7.54 3.97
CA ALA A 61 3.76 -6.10 3.86
C ALA A 61 4.53 -5.53 5.06
N GLY A 62 4.74 -6.31 6.13
CA GLY A 62 5.46 -5.91 7.35
C GLY A 62 4.63 -5.07 8.32
N TYR A 63 3.34 -4.82 8.03
CA TYR A 63 2.41 -4.10 8.90
C TYR A 63 0.99 -4.14 8.33
N VAL A 64 0.03 -3.67 9.12
CA VAL A 64 -1.33 -3.36 8.67
C VAL A 64 -1.47 -1.86 8.44
N PRO A 65 -1.63 -1.39 7.19
CA PRO A 65 -1.85 0.03 6.92
C PRO A 65 -3.09 0.61 7.62
N ASN A 66 -3.01 1.87 8.04
CA ASN A 66 -4.10 2.64 8.63
C ASN A 66 -5.33 2.69 7.72
N ALA A 67 -5.11 2.65 6.40
CA ALA A 67 -6.18 2.57 5.40
C ALA A 67 -7.07 1.32 5.60
N PHE A 68 -6.47 0.17 5.92
CA PHE A 68 -7.19 -1.07 6.21
C PHE A 68 -7.92 -1.01 7.55
N LEU A 69 -7.26 -0.48 8.59
CA LEU A 69 -7.88 -0.28 9.91
C LEU A 69 -9.07 0.69 9.87
N THR A 70 -9.01 1.70 8.99
CA THR A 70 -10.13 2.62 8.76
C THR A 70 -11.26 1.92 8.01
N MET A 71 -10.95 1.14 6.97
CA MET A 71 -11.94 0.38 6.20
C MET A 71 -12.64 -0.70 7.04
N ALA A 72 -11.93 -1.34 7.97
CA ALA A 72 -12.44 -2.35 8.89
C ALA A 72 -13.58 -1.86 9.79
N ARG A 73 -13.81 -0.54 9.88
CA ARG A 73 -15.03 0.04 10.46
C ARG A 73 -16.31 -0.48 9.80
N LEU A 74 -16.23 -0.93 8.56
CA LEU A 74 -17.34 -1.53 7.81
C LEU A 74 -16.93 -2.95 7.35
N PRO A 75 -17.23 -4.00 8.15
CA PRO A 75 -16.79 -5.37 7.89
C PRO A 75 -17.06 -5.90 6.48
N GLY A 76 -18.27 -5.66 5.95
CA GLY A 76 -18.62 -6.09 4.60
C GLY A 76 -17.81 -5.42 3.50
N LEU A 77 -17.46 -4.15 3.69
CA LEU A 77 -16.58 -3.43 2.77
C LEU A 77 -15.16 -4.00 2.84
N PHE A 78 -14.64 -4.23 4.04
CA PHE A 78 -13.31 -4.81 4.25
C PHE A 78 -13.18 -6.17 3.57
N HIS A 79 -14.11 -7.11 3.81
CA HIS A 79 -14.08 -8.41 3.15
C HIS A 79 -14.22 -8.33 1.63
N GLY A 80 -15.12 -7.47 1.13
CA GLY A 80 -15.30 -7.27 -0.31
C GLY A 80 -14.01 -6.76 -0.97
N TYR A 81 -13.38 -5.75 -0.36
CA TYR A 81 -12.10 -5.22 -0.82
C TYR A 81 -10.99 -6.28 -0.78
N MET A 82 -10.85 -7.02 0.33
CA MET A 82 -9.83 -8.07 0.46
C MET A 82 -10.03 -9.18 -0.58
N SER A 83 -11.28 -9.53 -0.89
CA SER A 83 -11.60 -10.52 -1.92
C SER A 83 -11.22 -10.03 -3.33
N PHE A 84 -11.51 -8.76 -3.65
CA PHE A 84 -11.11 -8.14 -4.91
C PHE A 84 -9.59 -8.06 -5.05
N SER A 85 -8.90 -7.56 -4.01
CA SER A 85 -7.44 -7.47 -3.98
C SER A 85 -6.78 -8.84 -4.11
N LYS A 86 -7.38 -9.89 -3.52
CA LYS A 86 -6.92 -11.27 -3.65
C LYS A 86 -7.01 -11.74 -5.10
N ALA A 87 -8.20 -11.66 -5.69
CA ALA A 87 -8.46 -12.16 -7.04
C ALA A 87 -7.51 -11.51 -8.06
N LEU A 88 -7.34 -10.19 -7.99
CA LEU A 88 -6.40 -9.47 -8.85
C LEU A 88 -4.93 -9.85 -8.60
N GLY A 89 -4.56 -10.08 -7.34
CA GLY A 89 -3.21 -10.51 -6.96
C GLY A 89 -2.86 -11.92 -7.46
N GLU A 90 -3.84 -12.80 -7.67
CA GLU A 90 -3.61 -14.15 -8.20
C GLU A 90 -3.39 -14.18 -9.72
N LEU A 91 -3.81 -13.14 -10.44
CA LEU A 91 -3.59 -13.03 -11.88
C LEU A 91 -2.10 -12.84 -12.23
N GLN A 92 -1.64 -13.61 -13.23
CA GLN A 92 -0.24 -13.65 -13.69
C GLN A 92 -0.08 -13.17 -15.14
N GLY A 93 -1.13 -12.60 -15.76
CA GLY A 93 -1.06 -12.11 -17.12
C GLY A 93 -0.13 -10.91 -17.25
N VAL A 94 0.01 -10.12 -16.18
CA VAL A 94 0.90 -8.95 -16.10
C VAL A 94 1.86 -9.12 -14.92
N SER A 95 3.14 -8.80 -15.14
CA SER A 95 4.17 -8.96 -14.11
C SER A 95 3.87 -8.15 -12.84
N VAL A 96 4.38 -8.64 -11.71
CA VAL A 96 4.31 -7.94 -10.41
C VAL A 96 4.84 -6.53 -10.52
N GLU A 97 6.02 -6.42 -11.09
CA GLU A 97 6.73 -5.16 -11.27
C GLU A 97 5.93 -4.16 -12.12
N MET A 98 5.35 -4.61 -13.25
CA MET A 98 4.53 -3.74 -14.09
C MET A 98 3.32 -3.21 -13.33
N LYS A 99 2.54 -4.06 -12.64
CA LYS A 99 1.37 -3.58 -11.87
C LYS A 99 1.78 -2.61 -10.77
N VAL A 100 2.93 -2.81 -10.12
CA VAL A 100 3.47 -1.88 -9.12
C VAL A 100 3.84 -0.53 -9.75
N LEU A 101 4.61 -0.51 -10.84
CA LEU A 101 5.03 0.73 -11.49
C LEU A 101 3.84 1.50 -12.06
N MET A 102 2.88 0.80 -12.67
CA MET A 102 1.60 1.39 -13.11
C MET A 102 0.82 2.00 -11.94
N SER A 103 0.72 1.28 -10.82
CA SER A 103 0.05 1.78 -9.62
C SER A 103 0.75 3.00 -9.04
N HIS A 104 2.08 3.01 -9.08
CA HIS A 104 2.91 4.11 -8.58
C HIS A 104 2.72 5.38 -9.42
N ILE A 105 2.90 5.30 -10.74
CA ILE A 105 2.74 6.46 -11.62
C ILE A 105 1.29 6.96 -11.64
N ALA A 106 0.30 6.08 -11.59
CA ALA A 106 -1.11 6.48 -11.51
C ALA A 106 -1.42 7.21 -10.20
N SER A 107 -0.89 6.73 -9.06
CA SER A 107 -1.06 7.36 -7.75
C SER A 107 -0.39 8.73 -7.69
N SER A 108 0.80 8.85 -8.29
CA SER A 108 1.53 10.11 -8.41
C SER A 108 0.79 11.09 -9.33
N ALA A 109 0.28 10.62 -10.49
CA ALA A 109 -0.49 11.44 -11.43
C ALA A 109 -1.83 11.94 -10.85
N TYR A 110 -2.46 11.15 -9.97
CA TYR A 110 -3.62 11.60 -9.19
C TYR A 110 -3.24 12.66 -8.15
N GLY A 111 -2.01 12.62 -7.62
CA GLY A 111 -1.54 13.45 -6.51
C GLY A 111 -1.80 12.85 -5.12
N CYS A 112 -2.12 11.56 -5.00
CA CYS A 112 -2.33 10.91 -3.69
C CYS A 112 -0.98 10.61 -3.02
N ARG A 113 -0.50 11.50 -2.14
CA ARG A 113 0.81 11.34 -1.47
C ARG A 113 0.89 10.09 -0.58
N PHE A 114 -0.21 9.72 0.09
CA PHE A 114 -0.28 8.46 0.84
C PHE A 114 -0.02 7.25 -0.07
N CYS A 115 -0.68 7.22 -1.21
CA CYS A 115 -0.64 6.12 -2.16
C CYS A 115 0.69 6.06 -2.92
N GLU A 116 1.24 7.22 -3.28
CA GLU A 116 2.56 7.36 -3.89
C GLU A 116 3.65 6.77 -2.98
N ALA A 117 3.62 7.08 -1.68
CA ALA A 117 4.56 6.53 -0.71
C ALA A 117 4.38 5.00 -0.53
N HIS A 118 3.13 4.53 -0.41
CA HIS A 118 2.83 3.10 -0.27
C HIS A 118 3.21 2.27 -1.50
N THR A 119 3.01 2.81 -2.70
CA THR A 119 3.38 2.13 -3.95
C THR A 119 4.88 2.07 -4.14
N ALA A 120 5.62 3.12 -3.79
CA ALA A 120 7.09 3.09 -3.75
C ALA A 120 7.60 2.04 -2.77
N HIS A 121 7.08 2.03 -1.53
CA HIS A 121 7.39 0.98 -0.56
C HIS A 121 7.04 -0.42 -1.08
N THR A 122 5.88 -0.59 -1.71
CA THR A 122 5.49 -1.87 -2.30
C THR A 122 6.46 -2.30 -3.40
N GLY A 123 6.99 -1.38 -4.21
CA GLY A 123 8.01 -1.69 -5.21
C GLY A 123 9.30 -2.20 -4.61
N VAL A 124 9.81 -1.51 -3.59
CA VAL A 124 10.95 -1.97 -2.78
C VAL A 124 10.69 -3.39 -2.28
N MET A 125 9.51 -3.63 -1.69
CA MET A 125 9.11 -4.92 -1.15
C MET A 125 8.94 -6.02 -2.19
N ARG A 126 8.78 -5.68 -3.47
CA ARG A 126 8.48 -6.64 -4.55
C ARG A 126 9.62 -6.87 -5.50
N GLY A 127 10.83 -6.41 -5.18
CA GLY A 127 11.98 -6.65 -6.05
C GLY A 127 12.22 -5.58 -7.09
N VAL A 128 11.37 -4.55 -7.17
CA VAL A 128 11.54 -3.49 -8.17
C VAL A 128 12.81 -2.71 -7.85
N ALA A 129 13.65 -2.49 -8.87
CA ALA A 129 14.85 -1.69 -8.70
C ALA A 129 14.47 -0.26 -8.30
N ASP A 130 15.16 0.28 -7.29
CA ASP A 130 14.90 1.62 -6.76
C ASP A 130 14.93 2.68 -7.87
N GLU A 131 15.93 2.60 -8.75
CA GLU A 131 16.08 3.50 -9.90
C GLU A 131 14.86 3.52 -10.84
N ARG A 132 14.17 2.38 -11.00
CA ARG A 132 12.95 2.30 -11.84
C ARG A 132 11.76 2.97 -11.17
N ILE A 133 11.67 2.91 -9.84
CA ILE A 133 10.65 3.66 -9.08
C ILE A 133 10.94 5.16 -9.17
N GLU A 134 12.18 5.56 -8.89
CA GLU A 134 12.63 6.95 -8.90
C GLU A 134 12.47 7.64 -10.27
N LYS A 135 12.72 6.90 -11.35
CA LYS A 135 12.66 7.40 -12.73
C LYS A 135 11.36 7.03 -13.45
N VAL A 136 10.32 6.58 -12.75
CA VAL A 136 9.07 6.15 -13.40
C VAL A 136 8.46 7.27 -14.25
N TRP A 137 8.63 8.55 -13.89
CA TRP A 137 8.13 9.70 -14.66
C TRP A 137 8.94 10.00 -15.93
N GLU A 138 10.15 9.46 -16.04
CA GLU A 138 11.04 9.59 -17.20
C GLU A 138 10.86 8.43 -18.18
N PHE A 139 9.81 7.64 -18.03
CA PHE A 139 9.62 6.39 -18.75
C PHE A 139 9.71 6.50 -20.27
N GLU A 140 9.28 7.64 -20.85
CA GLU A 140 9.37 7.88 -22.30
C GLU A 140 10.80 7.99 -22.82
N SER A 141 11.70 8.56 -22.02
CA SER A 141 13.08 8.87 -22.43
C SER A 141 14.13 7.96 -21.82
N SER A 142 13.81 7.27 -20.72
CA SER A 142 14.74 6.41 -20.00
C SER A 142 14.90 5.05 -20.69
N ASP A 143 16.14 4.59 -20.84
CA ASP A 143 16.46 3.24 -21.33
C ASP A 143 16.12 2.15 -20.31
N LEU A 144 15.67 2.52 -19.12
CA LEU A 144 15.18 1.57 -18.12
C LEU A 144 13.87 0.90 -18.55
N PHE A 145 13.08 1.51 -19.44
CA PHE A 145 11.75 1.01 -19.80
C PHE A 145 11.65 0.69 -21.29
N ASP A 146 11.19 -0.52 -21.61
CA ASP A 146 10.95 -0.93 -22.99
C ASP A 146 9.65 -0.35 -23.58
N GLN A 147 9.37 -0.62 -24.85
CA GLN A 147 8.19 -0.06 -25.52
C GLN A 147 6.86 -0.57 -24.95
N SER A 148 6.82 -1.82 -24.49
CA SER A 148 5.62 -2.40 -23.87
C SER A 148 5.34 -1.75 -22.50
N GLU A 149 6.39 -1.51 -21.71
CA GLU A 149 6.34 -0.81 -20.44
C GLU A 149 5.91 0.64 -20.64
N ARG A 150 6.45 1.33 -21.65
CA ARG A 150 6.04 2.70 -21.98
C ARG A 150 4.56 2.80 -22.33
N ALA A 151 4.03 1.88 -23.13
CA ALA A 151 2.61 1.85 -23.46
C ALA A 151 1.73 1.66 -22.21
N ALA A 152 2.12 0.73 -21.32
CA ALA A 152 1.42 0.50 -20.05
C ALA A 152 1.50 1.71 -19.09
N LEU A 153 2.67 2.35 -18.98
CA LEU A 153 2.86 3.52 -18.12
C LEU A 153 2.14 4.77 -18.65
N ARG A 154 2.04 4.96 -19.98
CA ARG A 154 1.16 5.98 -20.59
C ARG A 154 -0.28 5.80 -20.15
N LEU A 155 -0.82 4.58 -20.32
CA LEU A 155 -2.18 4.26 -19.91
C LEU A 155 -2.36 4.56 -18.41
N ALA A 156 -1.48 4.05 -17.55
CA ALA A 156 -1.61 4.21 -16.09
C ALA A 156 -1.53 5.68 -15.64
N ARG A 157 -0.59 6.46 -16.19
CA ARG A 157 -0.46 7.89 -15.92
C ARG A 157 -1.75 8.64 -16.25
N ASP A 158 -2.36 8.37 -17.40
CA ASP A 158 -3.54 9.09 -17.88
C ASP A 158 -4.84 8.59 -17.22
N MET A 159 -4.88 7.30 -16.83
CA MET A 159 -5.92 6.74 -15.96
C MET A 159 -5.95 7.40 -14.57
N GLY A 160 -4.78 7.75 -14.02
CA GLY A 160 -4.64 8.35 -12.70
C GLY A 160 -5.14 9.80 -12.60
N GLN A 161 -5.30 10.50 -13.72
CA GLN A 161 -5.65 11.92 -13.74
C GLN A 161 -7.14 12.17 -13.46
N VAL A 162 -7.44 13.39 -12.99
CA VAL A 162 -8.82 13.89 -12.81
C VAL A 162 -8.98 15.22 -13.58
N PRO A 163 -9.73 15.25 -14.69
CA PRO A 163 -10.46 14.13 -15.29
C PRO A 163 -9.53 13.08 -15.91
N ASN A 164 -10.03 11.86 -16.05
CA ASN A 164 -9.32 10.74 -16.68
C ASN A 164 -9.01 11.09 -18.16
N GLN A 165 -7.74 10.97 -18.56
CA GLN A 165 -7.25 11.37 -19.88
C GLN A 165 -7.08 10.20 -20.88
N VAL A 166 -7.59 9.01 -20.56
CA VAL A 166 -7.44 7.83 -21.43
C VAL A 166 -8.20 8.01 -22.74
N THR A 167 -7.53 7.72 -23.85
CA THR A 167 -8.09 7.70 -25.21
C THR A 167 -8.02 6.30 -25.82
N GLN A 168 -8.68 6.10 -26.97
CA GLN A 168 -8.60 4.86 -27.75
C GLN A 168 -7.17 4.53 -28.17
N GLN A 169 -6.34 5.54 -28.45
CA GLN A 169 -4.95 5.35 -28.88
C GLN A 169 -4.14 4.57 -27.83
N HIS A 170 -4.39 4.77 -26.53
CA HIS A 170 -3.70 3.99 -25.49
C HIS A 170 -3.96 2.49 -25.62
N PHE A 171 -5.19 2.10 -25.97
CA PHE A 171 -5.56 0.69 -26.16
C PHE A 171 -5.01 0.14 -27.47
N ASP A 172 -4.98 0.95 -28.52
CA ASP A 172 -4.42 0.55 -29.81
C ASP A 172 -2.91 0.30 -29.68
N ASP A 173 -2.18 1.18 -28.98
CA ASP A 173 -0.76 1.02 -28.67
C ASP A 173 -0.49 -0.23 -27.81
N LEU A 174 -1.33 -0.51 -26.80
CA LEU A 174 -1.16 -1.66 -25.92
C LEU A 174 -1.34 -2.99 -26.65
N ARG A 175 -2.23 -3.06 -27.64
CA ARG A 175 -2.51 -4.29 -28.40
C ARG A 175 -1.35 -4.75 -29.28
N GLU A 176 -0.34 -3.92 -29.47
CA GLU A 176 0.92 -4.35 -30.09
C GLU A 176 1.70 -5.33 -29.20
N TRP A 177 1.46 -5.32 -27.88
CA TRP A 177 2.28 -6.02 -26.88
C TRP A 177 1.48 -6.94 -25.95
N PHE A 178 0.20 -6.64 -25.73
CA PHE A 178 -0.64 -7.30 -24.72
C PHE A 178 -1.96 -7.79 -25.30
N THR A 179 -2.46 -8.90 -24.74
CA THR A 179 -3.82 -9.38 -25.04
C THR A 179 -4.88 -8.53 -24.34
N ASP A 180 -6.13 -8.58 -24.82
CA ASP A 180 -7.24 -7.89 -24.16
C ASP A 180 -7.39 -8.33 -22.68
N ASP A 181 -7.15 -9.60 -22.34
CA ASP A 181 -7.18 -10.09 -20.95
C ASP A 181 -6.08 -9.44 -20.09
N GLN A 182 -4.86 -9.30 -20.61
CA GLN A 182 -3.77 -8.61 -19.91
C GLN A 182 -4.08 -7.12 -19.73
N ILE A 183 -4.68 -6.48 -20.74
CA ILE A 183 -5.10 -5.08 -20.65
C ILE A 183 -6.19 -4.92 -19.57
N VAL A 184 -7.16 -5.84 -19.49
CA VAL A 184 -8.17 -5.83 -18.41
C VAL A 184 -7.52 -5.98 -17.04
N GLU A 185 -6.52 -6.86 -16.90
CA GLU A 185 -5.75 -7.03 -15.68
C GLU A 185 -4.99 -5.76 -15.27
N MET A 186 -4.37 -5.06 -16.23
CA MET A 186 -3.74 -3.75 -16.01
C MET A 186 -4.74 -2.70 -15.53
N VAL A 187 -5.87 -2.57 -16.23
CA VAL A 187 -6.93 -1.61 -15.88
C VAL A 187 -7.48 -1.90 -14.49
N ALA A 188 -7.66 -3.18 -14.13
CA ALA A 188 -8.11 -3.58 -12.80
C ALA A 188 -7.09 -3.18 -11.71
N ALA A 189 -5.78 -3.35 -11.96
CA ALA A 189 -4.73 -2.96 -11.04
C ALA A 189 -4.69 -1.45 -10.79
N VAL A 190 -4.73 -0.65 -11.87
CA VAL A 190 -4.78 0.81 -11.74
C VAL A 190 -6.09 1.26 -11.10
N SER A 191 -7.22 0.62 -11.40
CA SER A 191 -8.53 0.96 -10.80
C SER A 191 -8.58 0.65 -9.30
N LEU A 192 -7.94 -0.43 -8.85
CA LEU A 192 -7.78 -0.72 -7.42
C LEU A 192 -7.04 0.43 -6.71
N PHE A 193 -6.00 0.98 -7.32
CA PHE A 193 -5.35 2.18 -6.78
C PHE A 193 -6.19 3.44 -6.99
N GLY A 194 -6.98 3.56 -8.05
CA GLY A 194 -7.94 4.64 -8.22
C GLY A 194 -9.01 4.70 -7.12
N PHE A 195 -9.38 3.56 -6.54
CA PHE A 195 -10.17 3.49 -5.30
C PHE A 195 -9.37 4.05 -4.12
N TRP A 196 -8.14 3.57 -3.89
CA TRP A 196 -7.30 4.04 -2.79
C TRP A 196 -6.88 5.50 -2.88
N ASN A 197 -6.64 6.00 -4.08
CA ASN A 197 -6.30 7.38 -4.34
C ASN A 197 -7.44 8.28 -3.88
N ARG A 198 -8.68 7.96 -4.29
CA ARG A 198 -9.86 8.67 -3.78
C ARG A 198 -10.04 8.49 -2.29
N TRP A 199 -9.97 7.26 -1.79
CA TRP A 199 -10.19 6.94 -0.38
C TRP A 199 -9.21 7.65 0.54
N ASN A 200 -7.92 7.39 0.39
CA ASN A 200 -6.89 7.87 1.30
C ASN A 200 -6.70 9.37 1.19
N ASP A 201 -6.70 9.90 -0.04
CA ASP A 201 -6.61 11.35 -0.22
C ASP A 201 -7.83 12.05 0.39
N THR A 202 -9.05 11.53 0.21
CA THR A 202 -10.25 12.11 0.84
C THR A 202 -10.25 11.99 2.36
N MET A 203 -9.77 10.88 2.91
CA MET A 203 -9.74 10.66 4.36
C MET A 203 -8.60 11.40 5.05
N ALA A 204 -7.61 11.90 4.29
CA ALA A 204 -6.33 12.34 4.81
C ALA A 204 -5.70 11.27 5.74
N THR A 205 -5.75 10.00 5.31
CA THR A 205 -5.26 8.85 6.10
C THR A 205 -3.84 9.10 6.57
N ASP A 206 -3.55 8.87 7.85
CA ASP A 206 -2.24 9.11 8.40
C ASP A 206 -1.21 8.10 7.86
N LEU A 207 -0.03 8.60 7.50
CA LEU A 207 1.11 7.85 6.99
C LEU A 207 1.88 7.17 8.13
N GLU A 208 2.30 5.94 7.85
CA GLU A 208 3.17 5.15 8.71
C GLU A 208 4.64 5.57 8.49
N VAL A 209 5.38 5.80 9.57
CA VAL A 209 6.80 6.22 9.52
C VAL A 209 7.68 5.37 8.59
N PRO A 210 7.62 4.02 8.59
CA PRO A 210 8.36 3.18 7.65
C PRO A 210 8.18 3.59 6.18
N ILE A 211 6.95 3.95 5.82
CA ILE A 211 6.56 4.29 4.45
C ILE A 211 7.07 5.66 4.06
N VAL A 212 6.99 6.61 4.99
CA VAL A 212 7.57 7.95 4.84
C VAL A 212 9.07 7.85 4.62
N LYS A 213 9.80 7.03 5.38
CA LYS A 213 11.25 6.89 5.22
C LYS A 213 11.67 6.37 3.85
N VAL A 214 10.98 5.35 3.34
CA VAL A 214 11.24 4.85 1.98
C VAL A 214 10.92 5.92 0.94
N ALA A 215 9.82 6.65 1.11
CA ALA A 215 9.46 7.70 0.17
C ALA A 215 10.40 8.92 0.25
N ASP A 216 10.91 9.28 1.43
CA ASP A 216 11.98 10.27 1.59
C ASP A 216 13.25 9.85 0.82
N ALA A 217 13.65 8.58 0.97
CA ALA A 217 14.85 8.07 0.33
C ALA A 217 14.75 8.06 -1.21
N LEU A 218 13.61 7.65 -1.76
CA LEU A 218 13.44 7.48 -3.21
C LEU A 218 12.88 8.73 -3.91
N LEU A 219 11.99 9.47 -3.27
CA LEU A 219 11.13 10.44 -3.94
C LEU A 219 11.39 11.89 -3.53
N ALA A 220 12.17 12.17 -2.48
CA ALA A 220 12.41 13.55 -2.00
C ALA A 220 12.98 14.46 -3.09
N GLY A 221 13.88 13.95 -3.94
CA GLY A 221 14.43 14.69 -5.08
C GLY A 221 13.43 14.99 -6.20
N ARG A 222 12.20 14.45 -6.12
CA ARG A 222 11.13 14.54 -7.12
C ARG A 222 9.91 15.34 -6.64
N GLY A 223 10.08 16.13 -5.57
CA GLY A 223 9.00 16.98 -5.04
C GLY A 223 7.92 16.20 -4.28
N TRP A 224 8.26 15.00 -3.79
CA TRP A 224 7.43 14.30 -2.82
C TRP A 224 7.44 15.01 -1.46
N SER A 225 6.29 14.96 -0.79
CA SER A 225 6.13 15.28 0.63
C SER A 225 4.89 14.55 1.17
N PRO A 226 4.74 14.38 2.48
CA PRO A 226 3.53 13.79 3.07
C PRO A 226 2.24 14.56 2.74
N GLY A 227 2.33 15.85 2.40
CA GLY A 227 1.17 16.69 2.11
C GLY A 227 0.23 16.82 3.31
N LYS A 228 -1.06 16.53 3.12
CA LYS A 228 -2.08 16.58 4.19
C LYS A 228 -2.08 15.35 5.11
N HIS A 229 -1.28 14.33 4.81
CA HIS A 229 -1.21 13.11 5.59
C HIS A 229 -0.23 13.32 6.75
N ARG A 230 -0.71 13.22 8.00
CA ARG A 230 0.19 13.27 9.16
C ARG A 230 1.06 12.02 9.19
N VAL A 231 2.28 12.15 9.69
CA VAL A 231 3.18 11.03 9.93
C VAL A 231 3.05 10.59 11.38
N MET A 232 2.66 9.34 11.63
CA MET A 232 2.49 8.80 12.98
C MET A 232 3.84 8.43 13.60
N GLU A 233 4.37 9.26 14.51
CA GLU A 233 5.70 9.11 15.12
C GLU A 233 5.90 7.80 15.91
N THR A 234 4.84 7.10 16.31
CA THR A 234 4.90 5.80 16.98
C THR A 234 4.10 4.74 16.23
N ALA A 235 4.77 3.69 15.74
CA ALA A 235 4.09 2.51 15.23
C ALA A 235 3.48 1.71 16.41
N PRO A 236 2.27 1.16 16.30
CA PRO A 236 1.61 0.45 17.42
C PRO A 236 2.34 -0.83 17.88
N ASP A 237 3.32 -1.33 17.13
CA ASP A 237 4.11 -2.51 17.49
C ASP A 237 5.54 -2.43 16.91
N PRO A 238 6.60 -2.46 17.75
CA PRO A 238 8.00 -2.46 17.33
C PRO A 238 8.48 -3.75 16.65
N ASN A 239 7.77 -4.85 16.82
CA ASN A 239 8.15 -6.16 16.27
C ASN A 239 7.60 -6.42 14.87
N ARG A 240 6.89 -5.46 14.26
CA ARG A 240 6.20 -5.63 12.98
C ARG A 240 7.10 -5.72 11.75
N TYR A 241 8.33 -5.19 11.79
CA TYR A 241 9.09 -4.86 10.58
C TYR A 241 10.21 -5.84 10.17
N THR A 242 10.17 -7.12 10.56
CA THR A 242 11.10 -8.12 10.00
C THR A 242 10.54 -8.74 8.73
N LEU A 243 11.08 -8.35 7.58
CA LEU A 243 10.62 -8.81 6.27
C LEU A 243 11.42 -10.06 5.82
N PRO A 244 10.76 -11.07 5.22
CA PRO A 244 11.44 -12.13 4.47
C PRO A 244 11.88 -11.65 3.08
N ASN A 245 12.96 -12.24 2.53
CA ASN A 245 13.45 -11.92 1.18
C ASN A 245 12.35 -12.25 0.15
N PRO A 246 11.82 -11.27 -0.61
CA PRO A 246 10.69 -11.48 -1.53
C PRO A 246 11.07 -12.24 -2.81
N GLY A 247 12.36 -12.60 -2.99
CA GLY A 247 12.89 -13.16 -4.23
C GLY A 247 13.13 -12.06 -5.27
N GLY A 248 14.32 -12.06 -5.89
CA GLY A 248 14.78 -11.00 -6.80
C GLY A 248 16.01 -10.23 -6.31
N TYR A 249 16.38 -10.40 -5.04
CA TYR A 249 17.63 -9.89 -4.47
C TYR A 249 18.56 -11.04 -4.10
N THR A 250 19.86 -10.85 -4.33
CA THR A 250 20.87 -11.67 -3.66
C THR A 250 20.78 -11.45 -2.15
N ASP A 251 21.20 -12.45 -1.36
CA ASP A 251 21.22 -12.34 0.10
C ASP A 251 22.00 -11.10 0.59
N ALA A 252 23.01 -10.66 -0.16
CA ALA A 252 23.79 -9.45 0.17
C ALA A 252 22.96 -8.17 -0.03
N GLN A 253 22.26 -8.03 -1.16
CA GLN A 253 21.38 -6.89 -1.43
C GLN A 253 20.21 -6.85 -0.44
N TRP A 254 19.66 -8.02 -0.10
CA TRP A 254 18.60 -8.14 0.90
C TRP A 254 19.08 -7.73 2.30
N ARG A 255 20.25 -8.22 2.72
CA ARG A 255 20.86 -7.83 4.01
C ARG A 255 21.19 -6.35 4.09
N GLN A 256 21.65 -5.73 3.00
CA GLN A 256 21.93 -4.29 2.98
C GLN A 256 20.64 -3.46 3.14
N ARG A 257 19.54 -3.92 2.55
CA ARG A 257 18.21 -3.30 2.74
C ARG A 257 17.66 -3.54 4.14
N GLN A 258 17.79 -4.75 4.68
CA GLN A 258 17.44 -5.02 6.08
C GLN A 258 18.26 -4.16 7.04
N ALA A 259 19.56 -3.96 6.79
CA ALA A 259 20.40 -3.09 7.60
C ALA A 259 19.95 -1.62 7.56
N TYR A 260 19.53 -1.10 6.39
CA TYR A 260 18.89 0.21 6.30
C TYR A 260 17.62 0.27 7.18
N TRP A 261 16.78 -0.77 7.17
CA TRP A 261 15.59 -0.85 8.01
C TRP A 261 15.90 -0.90 9.51
N ASP A 262 16.90 -1.70 9.91
CA ASP A 262 17.29 -1.85 11.30
C ASP A 262 17.90 -0.55 11.86
N ASP A 263 18.71 0.15 11.07
CA ASP A 263 19.27 1.49 11.43
C ASP A 263 18.18 2.57 11.53
N HIS A 264 17.05 2.38 10.86
CA HIS A 264 15.98 3.37 10.79
C HIS A 264 14.70 2.91 11.49
N ARG A 265 14.73 1.88 12.35
CA ARG A 265 13.57 1.51 13.16
C ARG A 265 13.38 2.55 14.27
N PRO A 266 12.16 3.06 14.52
CA PRO A 266 11.94 3.99 15.63
C PRO A 266 11.96 3.26 16.97
N THR A 267 12.55 3.89 17.99
CA THR A 267 12.35 3.50 19.39
C THR A 267 10.89 3.74 19.76
N ILE A 268 10.20 2.70 20.26
CA ILE A 268 8.78 2.80 20.63
C ILE A 268 8.66 2.98 22.12
N THR A 269 8.02 4.07 22.53
CA THR A 269 7.63 4.30 23.92
C THR A 269 6.14 3.99 24.05
N LYS A 270 5.82 2.97 24.84
CA LYS A 270 4.43 2.61 25.16
C LYS A 270 3.82 3.65 26.12
N PRO A 271 2.47 3.76 26.17
CA PRO A 271 1.80 4.61 27.15
C PRO A 271 2.11 4.26 28.62
N ASP A 272 2.54 3.03 28.89
CA ASP A 272 2.98 2.57 30.21
C ASP A 272 4.43 2.94 30.55
N GLY A 273 5.15 3.63 29.65
CA GLY A 273 6.54 4.05 29.82
C GLY A 273 7.58 3.00 29.43
N THR A 274 7.16 1.82 28.95
CA THR A 274 8.09 0.81 28.39
C THR A 274 8.73 1.32 27.11
N VAL A 275 10.05 1.25 27.01
CA VAL A 275 10.82 1.61 25.81
C VAL A 275 11.28 0.36 25.09
N ILE A 276 10.97 0.24 23.81
CA ILE A 276 11.40 -0.87 22.95
C ILE A 276 12.34 -0.32 21.88
N HIS A 277 13.57 -0.78 21.93
CA HIS A 277 14.62 -0.38 21.00
C HIS A 277 14.55 -1.16 19.68
N PRO A 278 15.12 -0.59 18.60
CA PRO A 278 15.26 -1.24 17.30
C PRO A 278 15.82 -2.66 17.32
N ASP A 279 16.76 -2.91 18.25
CA ASP A 279 17.48 -4.16 18.43
C ASP A 279 16.70 -5.22 19.24
N GLY A 280 15.45 -4.93 19.63
CA GLY A 280 14.60 -5.81 20.42
C GLY A 280 14.81 -5.69 21.93
N THR A 281 15.69 -4.79 22.40
CA THR A 281 15.85 -4.51 23.83
C THR A 281 14.58 -3.85 24.38
N ILE A 282 14.07 -4.38 25.50
CA ILE A 282 12.91 -3.85 26.21
C ILE A 282 13.39 -3.27 27.54
N ILE A 283 13.18 -1.97 27.75
CA ILE A 283 13.43 -1.26 28.99
C ILE A 283 12.09 -1.00 29.66
N ALA A 284 11.89 -1.55 30.87
CA ALA A 284 10.71 -1.29 31.68
C ALA A 284 10.72 0.17 32.18
N PRO A 285 9.55 0.78 32.40
CA PRO A 285 9.47 2.09 33.06
C PRO A 285 10.09 2.04 34.47
N ASP A 286 10.79 3.10 34.86
CA ASP A 286 11.29 3.30 36.23
C ASP A 286 10.15 3.45 37.26
#